data_AF-A0AAW8KB36-F1
#
_entry.id   AF-A0AAW8KB36-F1
#
_cell.length_a   1.000
_cell.length_b   1.000
_cell.length_c   1.000
_cell.angle_alpha   90.00
_cell.angle_beta   90.00
_cell.angle_gamma   90.00
#
_symmetry.space_group_name_H-M   'P 1'
#
loop_
_entity.id
_entity.type
_entity.pdbx_description
1 polymer ?
#
loop_
_entity_poly.entity_id
_entity_poly.type
_entity_poly.pdbx_seq_one_letter_code
_entity_poly.pdbx_strand_id
1 'polypeptide(L)'
;MFIEIIKIATPYILAFIVYLVWHVQKEKEVISSEARNLLNLLNNYNNESRRFEKEVERTYRKETLEEKSSSVSFLDDELNKLFDLHEEIFNSIDFISSSVLDVDLFDHTRNYLDAVIKILEQYSKCRSHEKYFEIKDNLKKDRKVILEETYKLKKVILTHVLFRKKYFLSLLRRSF
;
A
#
# COMPACT_ATOMS: atom_id res chain seq x y z
N MET A 1 13.29 -54.00 -19.40
CA MET A 1 13.87 -52.77 -19.98
C MET A 1 12.99 -51.52 -19.80
N PHE A 2 11.87 -51.34 -20.53
CA PHE A 2 11.08 -50.10 -20.43
C PHE A 2 10.45 -49.85 -19.04
N ILE A 3 9.88 -50.89 -18.42
CA ILE A 3 9.29 -50.81 -17.07
C ILE A 3 10.34 -50.52 -15.99
N GLU A 4 11.58 -50.99 -16.16
CA GLU A 4 12.69 -50.72 -15.23
C GLU A 4 13.17 -49.27 -15.35
N ILE A 5 13.24 -48.74 -16.58
CA ILE A 5 13.58 -47.33 -16.83
C ILE A 5 12.54 -46.41 -16.19
N ILE A 6 11.24 -46.73 -16.30
CA ILE A 6 10.18 -45.98 -15.63
C ILE A 6 10.38 -46.01 -14.11
N LYS A 7 10.60 -47.19 -13.51
CA LYS A 7 10.81 -47.32 -12.06
C LYS A 7 12.01 -46.50 -11.57
N ILE A 8 13.09 -46.44 -12.34
CA ILE A 8 14.29 -45.65 -12.03
C ILE A 8 14.01 -44.15 -12.18
N ALA A 9 13.23 -43.74 -13.19
CA ALA A 9 12.90 -42.33 -13.47
C ALA A 9 11.82 -41.76 -12.53
N THR A 10 10.89 -42.59 -12.05
CA THR A 10 9.78 -42.20 -11.16
C THR A 10 10.19 -41.32 -9.97
N PRO A 11 11.21 -41.66 -9.15
CA PRO A 11 11.62 -40.80 -8.04
C PRO A 11 12.13 -39.43 -8.48
N TYR A 12 12.81 -39.33 -9.64
CA TYR A 12 13.27 -38.05 -10.18
C TYR A 12 12.11 -37.19 -10.70
N ILE A 13 11.13 -37.81 -11.37
CA ILE A 13 9.92 -37.13 -11.83
C ILE A 13 9.11 -36.62 -10.64
N LEU A 14 8.94 -37.45 -9.59
CA LEU A 14 8.28 -37.04 -8.35
C LEU A 14 9.02 -35.90 -7.65
N ALA A 15 10.34 -35.98 -7.51
CA ALA A 15 11.14 -34.92 -6.92
C ALA A 15 11.02 -33.61 -7.71
N PHE A 16 11.01 -33.68 -9.04
CA PHE A 16 10.82 -32.52 -9.90
C PHE A 16 9.42 -31.89 -9.74
N ILE A 17 8.36 -32.70 -9.68
CA ILE A 17 7.00 -32.19 -9.44
C ILE A 17 6.90 -31.53 -8.06
N VAL A 18 7.44 -32.17 -7.02
CA VAL A 18 7.47 -31.62 -5.66
C VAL A 18 8.23 -30.29 -5.62
N TYR A 19 9.37 -30.21 -6.30
CA TYR A 19 10.15 -28.98 -6.43
C TYR A 19 9.35 -27.85 -7.07
N LEU A 20 8.67 -28.11 -8.20
CA LEU A 20 7.83 -27.11 -8.87
C LEU A 20 6.67 -26.64 -7.98
N VAL A 21 5.96 -27.58 -7.34
CA VAL A 21 4.86 -27.25 -6.43
C VAL A 21 5.34 -26.40 -5.26
N TRP A 22 6.49 -26.75 -4.68
CA TRP A 22 7.06 -26.02 -3.56
C TRP A 22 7.46 -24.60 -3.93
N HIS A 23 8.12 -24.41 -5.07
CA HIS A 23 8.49 -23.08 -5.55
C HIS A 23 7.27 -22.18 -5.78
N VAL A 24 6.23 -22.72 -6.45
CA VAL A 24 4.98 -21.98 -6.67
C VAL A 24 4.29 -21.64 -5.34
N GLN A 25 4.32 -22.54 -4.35
CA GLN A 25 3.79 -22.26 -3.02
C GLN A 25 4.59 -21.17 -2.30
N LYS A 26 5.92 -21.20 -2.39
CA LYS A 26 6.80 -20.22 -1.76
C LYS A 26 6.63 -18.81 -2.32
N GLU A 27 6.57 -18.67 -3.65
CA GLU A 27 6.27 -17.38 -4.29
C GLU A 27 4.93 -16.82 -3.79
N LYS A 28 3.93 -17.69 -3.70
CA LYS A 28 2.59 -17.34 -3.22
C LYS A 28 2.58 -16.89 -1.75
N GLU A 29 3.39 -17.51 -0.90
CA GLU A 29 3.57 -17.11 0.50
C GLU A 29 4.22 -15.74 0.62
N VAL A 30 5.28 -15.47 -0.14
CA VAL A 30 6.00 -14.18 -0.13
C VAL A 30 5.06 -13.05 -0.52
N ILE A 31 4.33 -13.20 -1.64
CA ILE A 31 3.37 -12.19 -2.11
C ILE A 31 2.25 -11.97 -1.07
N SER A 32 1.76 -13.03 -0.43
CA SER A 32 0.74 -12.90 0.62
C SER A 32 1.29 -12.22 1.87
N SER A 33 2.56 -12.42 2.22
CA SER A 33 3.21 -11.76 3.34
C SER A 33 3.35 -10.27 3.07
N GLU A 34 3.82 -9.92 1.87
CA GLU A 34 3.99 -8.52 1.47
C GLU A 34 2.64 -7.79 1.41
N ALA A 35 1.60 -8.43 0.87
CA ALA A 35 0.26 -7.89 0.87
C ALA A 35 -0.30 -7.62 2.27
N ARG A 36 0.02 -8.47 3.26
CA ARG A 36 -0.36 -8.22 4.66
C ARG A 36 0.41 -7.05 5.25
N ASN A 37 1.71 -6.96 4.94
CA ASN A 37 2.54 -5.84 5.36
C ASN A 37 2.00 -4.51 4.79
N LEU A 38 1.67 -4.48 3.50
CA LEU A 38 1.04 -3.33 2.84
C LEU A 38 -0.26 -2.91 3.52
N LEU A 39 -1.14 -3.86 3.87
CA LEU A 39 -2.37 -3.53 4.60
C LEU A 39 -2.09 -2.85 5.94
N ASN A 40 -1.04 -3.28 6.64
CA ASN A 40 -0.60 -2.66 7.89
C ASN A 40 -0.02 -1.26 7.65
N LEU A 41 0.82 -1.08 6.63
CA LEU A 41 1.37 0.22 6.24
C LEU A 41 0.26 1.21 5.89
N LEU A 42 -0.74 0.80 5.09
CA LEU A 42 -1.90 1.63 4.77
C LEU A 42 -2.72 2.02 6.00
N ASN A 43 -2.84 1.14 6.99
CA ASN A 43 -3.49 1.47 8.27
C ASN A 43 -2.65 2.46 9.08
N ASN A 44 -1.34 2.23 9.14
CA ASN A 44 -0.41 3.08 9.87
C ASN A 44 -0.39 4.51 9.30
N TYR A 45 -0.28 4.64 7.97
CA TYR A 45 -0.35 5.93 7.28
C TYR A 45 -1.62 6.70 7.61
N ASN A 46 -2.79 6.05 7.61
CA ASN A 46 -4.05 6.71 7.96
C ASN A 46 -4.08 7.22 9.41
N ASN A 47 -3.46 6.49 10.34
CA ASN A 47 -3.39 6.89 11.74
C ASN A 47 -2.42 8.06 11.94
N GLU A 48 -1.20 7.97 11.40
CA GLU A 48 -0.21 9.04 11.51
C GLU A 48 -0.65 10.30 10.76
N SER A 49 -1.23 10.18 9.56
CA SER A 49 -1.80 11.31 8.82
C SER A 49 -2.88 12.03 9.63
N ARG A 50 -3.77 11.27 10.31
CA ARG A 50 -4.80 11.86 11.18
C ARG A 50 -4.23 12.52 12.42
N ARG A 51 -3.14 11.99 12.97
CA ARG A 51 -2.43 12.56 14.10
C ARG A 51 -1.77 13.87 13.69
N PHE A 52 -1.03 13.87 12.59
CA PHE A 52 -0.38 15.04 12.02
C PHE A 52 -1.37 16.17 11.76
N GLU A 53 -2.51 15.90 11.14
CA GLU A 53 -3.57 16.89 10.91
C GLU A 53 -4.07 17.59 12.17
N LYS A 54 -4.28 16.82 13.25
CA LYS A 54 -4.72 17.40 14.53
C LYS A 54 -3.66 18.32 15.10
N GLU A 55 -2.40 17.99 14.87
CA GLU A 55 -1.27 18.76 15.34
C GLU A 55 -1.12 20.04 14.53
N VAL A 56 -1.20 19.96 13.20
CA VAL A 56 -1.30 21.13 12.31
C VAL A 56 -2.45 22.05 12.73
N GLU A 57 -3.64 21.50 12.99
CA GLU A 57 -4.79 22.30 13.43
C GLU A 57 -4.54 22.94 14.81
N ARG A 58 -3.84 22.27 15.73
CA ARG A 58 -3.48 22.84 17.04
C ARG A 58 -2.48 23.98 16.89
N THR A 59 -1.38 23.76 16.17
CA THR A 59 -0.33 24.75 15.94
C THR A 59 -0.91 26.02 15.35
N TYR A 60 -1.68 25.90 14.25
CA TYR A 60 -2.25 27.08 13.61
C TYR A 60 -3.45 27.67 14.35
N ARG A 61 -4.12 26.96 15.25
CA ARG A 61 -5.26 27.53 16.03
C ARG A 61 -4.82 28.20 17.34
N LYS A 62 -3.65 27.88 17.89
CA LYS A 62 -3.23 28.34 19.23
C LYS A 62 -2.16 29.45 19.27
N GLU A 63 -1.40 29.71 18.22
CA GLU A 63 -0.16 30.47 18.41
C GLU A 63 -0.24 32.01 18.29
N THR A 64 0.04 32.66 19.42
CA THR A 64 0.82 33.92 19.52
C THR A 64 2.25 33.72 19.00
N LEU A 65 2.83 34.76 18.41
CA LEU A 65 4.06 34.74 17.58
C LEU A 65 5.34 34.10 18.17
N GLU A 66 5.44 33.88 19.49
CA GLU A 66 6.69 33.47 20.16
C GLU A 66 6.93 31.94 20.19
N GLU A 67 5.90 31.10 20.04
CA GLU A 67 6.04 29.62 19.98
C GLU A 67 6.22 29.07 18.55
N LYS A 68 6.14 29.93 17.53
CA LYS A 68 6.08 29.55 16.11
C LYS A 68 7.31 28.82 15.55
N SER A 69 8.52 29.11 16.04
CA SER A 69 9.73 28.58 15.39
C SER A 69 9.98 27.11 15.73
N SER A 70 9.71 26.70 16.97
CA SER A 70 9.87 25.31 17.42
C SER A 70 8.72 24.41 16.98
N SER A 71 7.52 24.95 16.84
CA SER A 71 6.35 24.19 16.38
C SER A 71 6.38 23.91 14.88
N VAL A 72 6.89 24.84 14.06
CA VAL A 72 7.03 24.64 12.60
C VAL A 72 8.10 23.59 12.28
N SER A 73 9.24 23.57 12.99
CA SER A 73 10.26 22.52 12.77
C SER A 73 9.74 21.14 13.11
N PHE A 74 8.93 21.02 14.17
CA PHE A 74 8.30 19.75 14.54
C PHE A 74 7.29 19.27 13.47
N LEU A 75 6.52 20.18 12.87
CA LEU A 75 5.62 19.84 11.76
C LEU A 75 6.39 19.37 10.51
N ASP A 76 7.54 19.98 10.21
CA ASP A 76 8.40 19.55 9.09
C ASP A 76 8.94 18.11 9.34
N ASP A 77 9.35 17.78 10.58
CA ASP A 77 9.80 16.43 10.94
C ASP A 77 8.68 15.37 10.84
N GLU A 78 7.48 15.69 11.32
CA GLU A 78 6.33 14.78 11.23
C GLU A 78 5.85 14.63 9.77
N LEU A 79 5.96 15.68 8.96
CA LEU A 79 5.66 15.61 7.53
C LEU A 79 6.65 14.70 6.78
N ASN A 80 7.94 14.76 7.11
CA ASN A 80 8.95 13.88 6.53
C ASN A 80 8.67 12.40 6.85
N LYS A 81 8.23 12.07 8.07
CA LYS A 81 7.80 10.70 8.40
C LYS A 81 6.64 10.21 7.54
N LEU A 82 5.72 11.09 7.15
CA LEU A 82 4.63 10.73 6.23
C LEU A 82 5.12 10.52 4.80
N PHE A 83 6.15 11.24 4.37
CA PHE A 83 6.82 10.98 3.08
C PHE A 83 7.53 9.62 3.08
N ASP A 84 8.27 9.30 4.14
CA ASP A 84 8.96 8.02 4.28
C ASP A 84 7.96 6.84 4.25
N LEU A 85 6.86 6.95 5.02
CA LEU A 85 5.79 5.95 5.00
C LEU A 85 5.13 5.80 3.62
N HIS A 86 4.95 6.91 2.90
CA HIS A 86 4.42 6.88 1.55
C HIS A 86 5.37 6.15 0.59
N GLU A 87 6.69 6.37 0.71
CA GLU A 87 7.69 5.66 -0.08
C GLU A 87 7.71 4.15 0.23
N GLU A 88 7.61 3.75 1.49
CA GLU A 88 7.48 2.34 1.87
C GLU A 88 6.22 1.70 1.25
N ILE A 89 5.09 2.40 1.29
CA ILE A 89 3.84 1.94 0.66
C ILE A 89 4.03 1.80 -0.85
N PHE A 90 4.66 2.78 -1.51
CA PHE A 90 4.95 2.74 -2.94
C PHE A 90 5.77 1.50 -3.31
N ASN A 91 6.88 1.26 -2.61
CA ASN A 91 7.77 0.13 -2.87
C ASN A 91 7.07 -1.23 -2.67
N SER A 92 6.25 -1.34 -1.62
CA SER A 92 5.48 -2.56 -1.35
C SER A 92 4.43 -2.81 -2.44
N ILE A 93 3.78 -1.75 -2.93
CA ILE A 93 2.82 -1.87 -4.02
C ILE A 93 3.50 -2.21 -5.35
N ASP A 94 4.65 -1.60 -5.66
CA ASP A 94 5.40 -1.89 -6.88
C ASP A 94 5.83 -3.36 -6.95
N PHE A 95 6.31 -3.91 -5.83
CA PHE A 95 6.62 -5.33 -5.70
C PHE A 95 5.40 -6.23 -5.97
N ILE A 96 4.23 -5.91 -5.39
CA ILE A 96 3.03 -6.72 -5.59
C ILE A 96 2.51 -6.59 -7.02
N SER A 97 2.53 -5.38 -7.58
CA SER A 97 2.01 -5.10 -8.93
C SER A 97 2.84 -5.79 -10.01
N SER A 98 4.18 -5.75 -9.88
CA SER A 98 5.09 -6.50 -10.76
C SER A 98 4.91 -8.02 -10.64
N SER A 99 4.48 -8.51 -9.48
CA SER A 99 4.29 -9.94 -9.22
C SER A 99 2.91 -10.50 -9.64
N VAL A 100 1.86 -9.66 -9.70
CA VAL A 100 0.47 -10.13 -9.87
C VAL A 100 -0.11 -9.84 -11.27
N LEU A 101 0.54 -9.01 -12.10
CA LEU A 101 0.09 -8.67 -13.47
C LEU A 101 -1.42 -8.36 -13.56
N ASP A 102 -1.94 -7.55 -12.62
CA ASP A 102 -3.35 -7.16 -12.57
C ASP A 102 -3.50 -5.65 -12.81
N VAL A 103 -4.19 -5.30 -13.91
CA VAL A 103 -4.41 -3.91 -14.35
C VAL A 103 -5.25 -3.13 -13.34
N ASP A 104 -6.22 -3.78 -12.69
CA ASP A 104 -7.08 -3.11 -11.70
C ASP A 104 -6.26 -2.69 -10.47
N LEU A 105 -5.28 -3.51 -10.07
CA LEU A 105 -4.37 -3.19 -8.97
C LEU A 105 -3.48 -1.99 -9.33
N PHE A 106 -2.98 -1.93 -10.55
CA PHE A 106 -2.10 -0.86 -11.02
C PHE A 106 -2.82 0.50 -11.04
N ASP A 107 -4.05 0.56 -11.56
CA ASP A 107 -4.80 1.81 -11.65
C ASP A 107 -5.19 2.36 -10.27
N HIS A 108 -5.67 1.49 -9.36
CA HIS A 108 -6.01 1.90 -8.00
C HIS A 108 -4.79 2.33 -7.18
N THR A 109 -3.65 1.67 -7.40
CA THR A 109 -2.36 2.06 -6.84
C THR A 109 -1.99 3.48 -7.25
N ARG A 110 -2.01 3.74 -8.56
CA ARG A 110 -1.61 5.03 -9.10
C ARG A 110 -2.48 6.16 -8.56
N ASN A 111 -3.80 5.96 -8.55
CA ASN A 111 -4.75 6.95 -8.03
C ASN A 111 -4.53 7.24 -6.53
N TYR A 112 -4.23 6.20 -5.73
CA TYR A 112 -3.90 6.36 -4.32
C TYR A 112 -2.62 7.19 -4.13
N LEU A 113 -1.54 6.86 -4.85
CA LEU A 113 -0.26 7.55 -4.77
C LEU A 113 -0.38 9.02 -5.20
N ASP A 114 -1.04 9.29 -6.33
CA ASP A 114 -1.26 10.65 -6.82
C ASP A 114 -2.03 11.50 -5.81
N ALA A 115 -3.05 10.91 -5.15
CA ALA A 115 -3.82 11.59 -4.11
C ALA A 115 -2.98 11.90 -2.86
N VAL A 116 -2.12 10.97 -2.44
CA VAL A 116 -1.23 11.17 -1.29
C VAL A 116 -0.16 12.21 -1.58
N ILE A 117 0.52 12.15 -2.72
CA ILE A 117 1.53 13.15 -3.11
C ILE A 117 0.90 14.55 -3.12
N LYS A 118 -0.28 14.68 -3.72
CA LYS A 118 -1.01 15.95 -3.76
C LYS A 118 -1.28 16.54 -2.38
N ILE A 119 -1.69 15.73 -1.40
CA ILE A 119 -1.96 16.24 -0.04
C ILE A 119 -0.67 16.61 0.69
N LEU A 120 0.38 15.80 0.55
CA LEU A 120 1.68 16.06 1.18
C LEU A 120 2.31 17.36 0.64
N GLU A 121 2.20 17.61 -0.67
CA GLU A 121 2.63 18.87 -1.27
C GLU A 121 1.84 20.09 -0.78
N GLN A 122 0.55 19.94 -0.50
CA GLN A 122 -0.24 21.04 0.07
C GLN A 122 0.21 21.36 1.49
N TYR A 123 0.50 20.34 2.30
CA TYR A 123 1.07 20.52 3.63
C TYR A 123 2.46 21.16 3.59
N SER A 124 3.35 20.75 2.68
CA SER A 124 4.70 21.35 2.58
C SER A 124 4.67 22.83 2.18
N LYS A 125 3.65 23.24 1.41
CA LYS A 125 3.39 24.63 1.03
C LYS A 125 2.71 25.43 2.15
N CYS A 126 2.15 24.77 3.17
CA CYS A 126 1.44 25.38 4.28
C CYS A 126 2.42 25.87 5.35
N ARG A 127 2.94 27.09 5.20
CA ARG A 127 3.95 27.69 6.09
C ARG A 127 3.38 28.75 7.04
N SER A 128 2.08 29.07 6.94
CA SER A 128 1.44 30.12 7.74
C SER A 128 0.00 29.78 8.08
N HIS A 129 -0.50 30.43 9.16
CA HIS A 129 -1.89 30.35 9.58
C HIS A 129 -2.87 30.71 8.45
N GLU A 130 -2.68 31.87 7.82
CA GLU A 130 -3.56 32.36 6.76
C GLU A 130 -3.66 31.35 5.61
N LYS A 131 -2.52 30.80 5.18
CA LYS A 131 -2.46 29.82 4.12
C LYS A 131 -3.11 28.50 4.51
N TYR A 132 -2.97 28.06 5.77
CA TYR A 132 -3.66 26.87 6.28
C TYR A 132 -5.19 27.03 6.17
N PHE A 133 -5.74 28.15 6.63
CA PHE A 133 -7.19 28.38 6.61
C PHE A 133 -7.72 28.58 5.18
N GLU A 134 -6.91 29.09 4.25
CA GLU A 134 -7.24 29.15 2.82
C GLU A 134 -7.39 27.74 2.21
N ILE A 135 -6.49 26.82 2.53
CA ILE A 135 -6.45 25.48 1.91
C ILE A 135 -7.21 24.40 2.70
N LYS A 136 -7.65 24.67 3.94
CA LYS A 136 -8.23 23.67 4.87
C LYS A 136 -9.38 22.87 4.25
N ASP A 137 -10.27 23.53 3.50
CA ASP A 137 -11.40 22.85 2.86
C ASP A 137 -10.96 21.93 1.70
N ASN A 138 -9.89 22.31 0.99
CA ASN A 138 -9.29 21.47 -0.05
C ASN A 138 -8.58 20.25 0.57
N LEU A 139 -7.82 20.46 1.65
CA LEU A 139 -7.20 19.36 2.41
C LEU A 139 -8.25 18.34 2.87
N LYS A 140 -9.40 18.82 3.37
CA LYS A 140 -10.50 17.94 3.79
C LYS A 140 -11.10 17.13 2.62
N LYS A 141 -11.22 17.74 1.43
CA LYS A 141 -11.69 17.06 0.22
C LYS A 141 -10.68 16.02 -0.25
N ASP A 142 -9.42 16.39 -0.37
CA ASP A 142 -8.35 15.50 -0.83
C ASP A 142 -8.16 14.31 0.13
N ARG A 143 -8.30 14.53 1.43
CA ARG A 143 -8.31 13.44 2.42
C ARG A 143 -9.44 12.44 2.18
N LYS A 144 -10.64 12.93 1.83
CA LYS A 144 -11.78 12.04 1.53
C LYS A 144 -11.44 11.14 0.34
N VAL A 145 -10.79 11.69 -0.69
CA VAL A 145 -10.29 10.93 -1.84
C VAL A 145 -9.27 9.88 -1.41
N ILE A 146 -8.27 10.23 -0.58
CA ILE A 146 -7.27 9.28 -0.07
C ILE A 146 -7.94 8.13 0.68
N LEU A 147 -8.92 8.41 1.54
CA LEU A 147 -9.65 7.38 2.26
C LEU A 147 -10.39 6.44 1.31
N GLU A 148 -11.12 7.00 0.34
CA GLU A 148 -11.85 6.22 -0.68
C GLU A 148 -10.91 5.33 -1.50
N GLU A 149 -9.80 5.87 -1.99
CA GLU A 149 -8.80 5.11 -2.74
C GLU A 149 -8.10 4.06 -1.86
N THR A 150 -7.84 4.37 -0.58
CA THR A 150 -7.29 3.37 0.36
C THR A 150 -8.24 2.18 0.51
N TYR A 151 -9.55 2.42 0.65
CA TYR A 151 -10.52 1.34 0.76
C TYR A 151 -10.62 0.51 -0.53
N LYS A 152 -10.58 1.16 -1.69
CA LYS A 152 -10.54 0.47 -2.99
C LYS A 152 -9.29 -0.40 -3.10
N LEU A 153 -8.11 0.15 -2.78
CA LEU A 153 -6.85 -0.57 -2.81
C LEU A 153 -6.85 -1.78 -1.87
N LYS A 154 -7.29 -1.61 -0.61
CA LYS A 154 -7.45 -2.71 0.35
C LYS A 154 -8.36 -3.81 -0.19
N LYS A 155 -9.48 -3.45 -0.83
CA LYS A 155 -10.41 -4.40 -1.43
C LYS A 155 -9.76 -5.19 -2.56
N VAL A 156 -8.99 -4.55 -3.43
CA VAL A 156 -8.27 -5.21 -4.53
C VAL A 156 -7.20 -6.15 -3.98
N ILE A 157 -6.38 -5.70 -3.03
CA ILE A 157 -5.36 -6.53 -2.37
C ILE A 157 -6.00 -7.78 -1.75
N LEU A 158 -7.09 -7.61 -0.99
CA LEU A 158 -7.80 -8.74 -0.39
C LEU A 158 -8.35 -9.68 -1.46
N THR A 159 -9.01 -9.16 -2.49
CA THR A 159 -9.73 -9.98 -3.48
C THR A 159 -8.79 -10.71 -4.44
N HIS A 160 -7.73 -10.04 -4.90
CA HIS A 160 -6.87 -10.50 -5.99
C HIS A 160 -5.57 -11.13 -5.48
N VAL A 161 -5.01 -10.61 -4.39
CA VAL A 161 -3.70 -11.06 -3.88
C VAL A 161 -3.85 -12.11 -2.78
N LEU A 162 -4.70 -11.84 -1.79
CA LEU A 162 -4.85 -12.70 -0.61
C LEU A 162 -5.88 -13.83 -0.80
N PHE A 163 -7.11 -13.51 -1.23
CA PHE A 163 -8.18 -14.50 -1.42
C PHE A 163 -8.21 -15.09 -2.83
N ARG A 164 -7.56 -14.44 -3.80
CA ARG A 164 -7.38 -14.92 -5.18
C ARG A 164 -8.67 -15.39 -5.84
N LYS A 165 -9.74 -14.63 -5.65
CA LYS A 165 -11.12 -15.03 -6.01
C LYS A 165 -11.26 -15.35 -7.52
N LYS A 166 -10.51 -14.65 -8.39
CA LYS A 166 -10.46 -14.93 -9.84
C LYS A 166 -9.76 -16.26 -10.17
N TYR A 167 -8.74 -16.68 -9.42
CA TYR A 167 -8.02 -17.95 -9.67
C TYR A 167 -8.77 -19.19 -9.19
N PHE A 168 -9.50 -19.10 -8.07
CA PHE A 168 -10.30 -20.23 -7.58
C PHE A 168 -11.46 -20.55 -8.54
N LEU A 169 -12.12 -19.52 -9.07
CA LEU A 169 -13.19 -19.68 -10.06
C LEU A 169 -12.66 -20.13 -11.43
N SER A 170 -11.48 -19.70 -11.86
CA SER A 170 -10.88 -20.16 -13.13
C SER A 170 -10.35 -21.60 -13.06
N LEU A 171 -9.89 -22.05 -11.88
CA LEU A 171 -9.54 -23.44 -11.62
C LEU A 171 -10.78 -24.34 -11.60
N LEU A 172 -11.88 -23.92 -10.96
CA LEU A 172 -13.16 -24.64 -10.98
C LEU A 172 -13.76 -24.72 -12.39
N ARG A 173 -13.62 -23.67 -13.21
CA ARG A 173 -14.16 -23.65 -14.58
C ARG A 173 -13.35 -24.48 -15.59
N ARG A 174 -12.13 -24.90 -15.24
CA ARG A 174 -11.31 -25.84 -16.03
C ARG A 174 -11.45 -27.29 -15.57
N SER A 175 -12.18 -27.55 -14.48
CA SER A 175 -12.40 -28.88 -13.92
C SER A 175 -13.85 -29.38 -14.09
N PHE A 176 -14.65 -28.67 -14.89
CA PHE A 176 -15.96 -29.09 -15.41
C PHE A 176 -15.99 -28.94 -16.92
#